data_AF-A0A8S2XQ26-F1
#
_entry.id   AF-A0A8S2XQ26-F1
#
_cell.length_a   1.000
_cell.length_b   1.000
_cell.length_c   1.000
_cell.angle_alpha   90.00
_cell.angle_beta   90.00
_cell.angle_gamma   90.00
#
_symmetry.space_group_name_H-M   'P 1'
#
loop_
_entity.id
_entity.type
_entity.pdbx_description
1 polymer ?
#
loop_
_entity_poly.entity_id
_entity_poly.type
_entity_poly.pdbx_seq_one_letter_code
_entity_poly.pdbx_strand_id
1 'polypeptide(L)' 'FGIPEHILPEIKSSATIFGYISKGILQGVAVGAVIGDQQAALVGQQCLAKGTAKST' A
#
# COMPACT_ATOMS: atom_id res chain seq x y z
N PHE A 1 18.28 -8.25 -14.09
CA PHE A 1 17.07 -7.88 -14.86
C PHE A 1 17.29 -6.73 -15.85
N GLY A 2 18.32 -5.87 -15.70
CA GLY A 2 18.62 -4.85 -16.72
C GLY A 2 17.55 -3.76 -16.88
N ILE A 3 16.78 -3.49 -15.81
CA ILE A 3 15.68 -2.52 -15.84
C ILE A 3 16.23 -1.11 -15.55
N PRO A 4 15.96 -0.11 -16.40
CA PRO A 4 16.37 1.27 -16.14
C PRO A 4 15.69 1.85 -14.89
N GLU A 5 16.45 2.47 -13.99
CA GLU A 5 15.92 2.95 -12.70
C GLU A 5 14.87 4.06 -12.85
N HIS A 6 15.05 4.96 -13.83
CA HIS A 6 14.18 6.12 -14.02
C HIS A 6 12.72 5.79 -14.40
N ILE A 7 12.42 4.54 -14.78
CA ILE A 7 11.04 4.10 -15.08
C ILE A 7 10.34 3.53 -13.84
N LEU A 8 11.10 3.27 -12.77
CA LEU A 8 10.57 2.66 -11.56
C LEU A 8 9.82 3.73 -10.75
N PRO A 9 8.72 3.34 -10.08
CA PRO A 9 8.05 4.23 -9.15
C PRO A 9 8.94 4.51 -7.92
N GLU A 10 8.73 5.67 -7.31
CA GLU A 10 9.30 5.98 -6.00
C GLU A 10 8.72 5.03 -4.94
N ILE A 11 9.59 4.40 -4.15
CA ILE A 11 9.18 3.54 -3.04
C ILE A 11 8.75 4.42 -1.86
N LYS A 12 7.54 4.18 -1.33
CA LYS A 12 6.99 4.89 -0.16
C LYS A 12 6.53 3.92 0.92
N SER A 13 6.36 4.44 2.14
CA SER A 13 5.73 3.71 3.24
C SER A 13 4.29 3.33 2.87
N SER A 14 3.84 2.15 3.32
CA SER A 14 2.48 1.66 3.08
C SER A 14 1.39 2.57 3.67
N ALA A 15 1.74 3.41 4.65
CA ALA A 15 0.83 4.38 5.27
C ALA A 15 1.41 5.80 5.11
N THR A 16 1.04 6.46 4.02
CA THR A 16 1.43 7.84 3.68
C THR A 16 0.39 8.39 2.71
N ILE A 17 0.16 9.70 2.68
CA ILE A 17 -0.70 10.31 1.66
C ILE A 17 0.01 10.23 0.30
N PHE A 18 -0.46 9.35 -0.58
CA PHE A 18 0.07 9.17 -1.93
C PHE A 18 -0.41 10.25 -2.91
N GLY A 19 -1.55 10.87 -2.59
CA GLY A 19 -2.16 11.92 -3.39
C GLY A 19 -3.65 12.03 -3.11
N TYR A 20 -4.33 12.81 -3.94
CA TYR A 20 -5.77 13.02 -3.87
C TYR A 20 -6.41 12.58 -5.18
N ILE A 21 -7.57 11.94 -5.10
CA ILE A 21 -8.32 11.51 -6.28
C ILE A 21 -8.68 12.77 -7.08
N SER A 22 -8.27 12.82 -8.34
CA SER A 22 -8.35 14.04 -9.15
C SER A 22 -9.69 14.22 -9.86
N LYS A 23 -10.50 13.16 -10.00
CA LYS A 23 -11.75 13.16 -10.79
C LYS A 23 -12.77 12.16 -10.23
N GLY A 24 -14.05 12.38 -10.55
CA GLY A 24 -15.16 11.47 -10.20
C GLY A 24 -15.77 11.76 -8.83
N ILE A 25 -16.64 10.85 -8.36
CA ILE A 25 -17.42 11.03 -7.12
C ILE A 25 -16.58 11.15 -5.84
N LEU A 26 -15.33 10.67 -5.89
CA LEU A 26 -14.38 10.74 -4.77
C LEU A 26 -13.34 11.85 -4.97
N GLN A 27 -13.56 12.81 -5.87
CA GLN A 27 -12.62 13.90 -6.10
C GLN A 27 -12.26 14.61 -4.78
N GLY A 28 -10.96 14.81 -4.55
CA GLY A 28 -10.44 15.42 -3.33
C GLY A 28 -10.27 14.46 -2.15
N VAL A 29 -10.69 13.21 -2.25
CA VAL A 29 -10.42 12.20 -1.21
C VAL A 29 -8.96 11.75 -1.28
N ALA A 30 -8.29 11.68 -0.14
CA ALA A 30 -6.91 11.27 -0.04
C ALA A 30 -6.74 9.75 -0.20
N VAL A 31 -5.73 9.35 -0.97
CA VAL A 31 -5.23 7.96 -0.98
C VAL A 31 -4.19 7.83 0.15
N GLY A 32 -4.66 7.43 1.33
CA GLY A 32 -3.85 7.43 2.56
C GLY A 32 -2.98 6.19 2.79
N ALA A 33 -3.20 5.11 2.03
CA ALA A 33 -2.44 3.87 2.17
C ALA A 33 -2.48 3.04 0.89
N VAL A 34 -1.38 2.31 0.64
CA VAL A 34 -1.27 1.29 -0.41
C VAL A 34 -0.49 0.13 0.16
N ILE A 35 -1.04 -1.08 0.10
CA ILE A 35 -0.44 -2.28 0.67
C ILE A 35 -0.76 -3.48 -0.23
N GLY A 36 0.18 -4.42 -0.38
CA GLY A 36 -0.06 -5.66 -1.11
C GLY A 36 -1.09 -6.54 -0.42
N ASP A 37 -1.82 -7.34 -1.18
CA ASP A 37 -3.00 -8.10 -0.70
C ASP A 37 -2.71 -8.99 0.52
N GLN A 38 -1.68 -9.86 0.46
CA GLN A 38 -1.34 -10.74 1.59
C GLN A 38 -0.87 -9.95 2.82
N GLN A 39 -0.13 -8.86 2.61
CA GLN A 39 0.30 -7.97 3.70
C GLN A 39 -0.90 -7.23 4.30
N ALA A 40 -1.87 -6.83 3.48
CA ALA A 40 -3.12 -6.22 3.92
C ALA A 40 -3.94 -7.21 4.76
N ALA A 41 -4.02 -8.47 4.33
CA ALA A 41 -4.67 -9.54 5.08
C ALA A 41 -4.00 -9.78 6.45
N LEU A 42 -2.67 -9.74 6.51
CA LEU A 42 -1.92 -9.84 7.77
C LEU A 42 -2.28 -8.71 8.74
N VAL A 43 -2.32 -7.46 8.24
CA VAL A 43 -2.74 -6.29 9.04
C VAL A 43 -4.20 -6.39 9.46
N GLY A 44 -5.10 -6.77 8.55
CA GLY A 44 -6.53 -6.93 8.81
C GLY A 44 -6.85 -8.02 9.84
N GLN A 45 -6.01 -9.06 9.94
CA GLN A 45 -6.09 -10.08 10.99
C GLN A 45 -5.32 -9.73 12.27
N GLN A 46 -4.83 -8.49 12.39
CA GLN A 46 -4.08 -8.01 13.56
C GLN A 46 -2.85 -8.86 13.89
N CYS A 47 -2.28 -9.54 12.90
CA CYS A 47 -1.06 -10.34 13.03
C CYS A 47 0.19 -9.42 13.02
N LEU A 48 0.27 -8.53 14.01
CA LEU A 48 1.29 -7.47 14.11
C LEU A 48 2.42 -7.83 15.07
N ALA A 49 2.25 -8.88 15.87
CA ALA A 49 3.25 -9.35 16.82
C ALA A 49 4.09 -10.49 16.21
N LYS A 50 5.36 -10.55 16.58
CA LYS A 50 6.25 -11.63 16.15
C LYS A 50 5.66 -13.00 16.54
N GLY A 51 5.64 -13.94 15.59
CA GLY A 51 5.08 -15.27 15.80
C GLY A 51 3.58 -15.38 15.53
N THR A 52 2.88 -14.26 15.29
CA THR A 52 1.53 -14.30 14.72
C THR A 52 1.61 -14.55 13.22
N ALA A 53 0.61 -15.25 12.67
CA ALA A 53 0.61 -15.66 11.28
C ALA A 53 -0.80 -15.62 10.69
N LYS A 54 -0.87 -15.26 9.42
CA LYS A 54 -2.03 -15.42 8.56
C LYS A 54 -1.77 -16.61 7.62
N SER A 55 -2.77 -17.48 7.45
CA SER A 55 -2.81 -18.47 6.36
C SER A 55 -3.98 -18.18 5.44
N THR A 56 -3.76 -18.33 4.14
CA THR A 56 -4.77 -18.24 3.08
C THR A 56 -5.27 -19.64 2.74
#